data_AF-A0AA43B3C0-F1
#
_entry.id   AF-A0AA43B3C0-F1
#
_cell.length_a   1.000
_cell.length_b   1.000
_cell.length_c   1.000
_cell.angle_alpha   90.00
_cell.angle_beta   90.00
_cell.angle_gamma   90.00
#
_symmetry.space_group_name_H-M   'P 1'
#
loop_
_entity.id
_entity.type
_entity.pdbx_description
1 polymer ?
#
loop_
_entity_poly.entity_id
_entity_poly.type
_entity_poly.pdbx_seq_one_letter_code
_entity_poly.pdbx_strand_id
1 'polypeptide(L)'
;MAALWLACLVAMALGLWVDTRQTPAALLASECGAPGGLLDMAWRHASLMPASSAAMALAALAPWPVGRTRAPPLGQRLLCALSMAIGMVLGARLGVAAALMLNAAPFAGMALGMAAGMAVGLAPVLAISVGRR
;
A
#
# COMPACT_ATOMS: atom_id res chain seq x y z
N MET A 1 12.50 9.99 0.58
CA MET A 1 11.73 8.77 0.24
C MET A 1 11.43 7.91 1.46
N ALA A 2 12.38 7.65 2.37
CA ALA A 2 12.08 6.97 3.65
C ALA A 2 10.96 7.65 4.46
N ALA A 3 10.95 8.98 4.56
CA ALA A 3 9.88 9.72 5.23
C ALA A 3 8.50 9.55 4.56
N LEU A 4 8.46 9.43 3.23
CA LEU A 4 7.22 9.18 2.49
C LEU A 4 6.72 7.75 2.71
N TRP A 5 7.63 6.78 2.71
CA TRP A 5 7.29 5.38 2.99
C TRP A 5 6.76 5.21 4.43
N LEU A 6 7.40 5.84 5.41
CA LEU A 6 6.93 5.86 6.80
C LEU A 6 5.55 6.55 6.92
N ALA A 7 5.36 7.68 6.25
CA ALA A 7 4.06 8.35 6.24
C ALA A 7 2.96 7.48 5.62
N CYS A 8 3.25 6.81 4.50
CA CYS A 8 2.31 5.88 3.86
C CYS A 8 2.05 4.65 4.73
N LEU A 9 3.05 4.13 5.44
CA LEU A 9 2.86 3.03 6.40
C LEU A 9 1.98 3.44 7.57
N VAL A 10 2.19 4.64 8.13
CA VAL A 10 1.37 5.16 9.23
C VAL A 10 -0.06 5.38 8.73
N ALA A 11 -0.23 5.98 7.54
CA ALA A 11 -1.54 6.18 6.93
C ALA A 11 -2.26 4.85 6.66
N MET A 12 -1.54 3.84 6.13
CA MET A 12 -2.05 2.49 5.95
C MET A 12 -2.46 1.87 7.29
N ALA A 13 -1.60 1.93 8.32
CA ALA A 13 -1.90 1.35 9.62
C ALA A 13 -3.11 2.01 10.29
N LEU A 14 -3.22 3.34 10.22
CA LEU A 14 -4.39 4.09 10.69
C LEU A 14 -5.65 3.74 9.91
N GLY A 15 -5.53 3.64 8.58
CA GLY A 15 -6.62 3.21 7.71
C GLY A 15 -7.11 1.81 8.06
N LEU A 16 -6.20 0.84 8.17
CA LEU A 16 -6.51 -0.54 8.53
C LEU A 16 -7.09 -0.64 9.93
N TRP A 17 -6.65 0.19 10.87
CA TRP A 17 -7.25 0.26 12.19
C TRP A 17 -8.71 0.74 12.13
N VAL A 18 -9.01 1.73 11.28
CA VAL A 18 -10.39 2.20 11.07
C VAL A 18 -11.22 1.16 10.32
N ASP A 19 -10.65 0.54 9.28
CA ASP A 19 -11.34 -0.48 8.48
C ASP A 19 -11.64 -1.71 9.36
N THR A 20 -10.70 -2.17 10.18
CA THR A 20 -10.91 -3.32 11.09
C THR A 20 -11.95 -3.08 12.20
N ARG A 21 -12.33 -1.82 12.46
CA ARG A 21 -13.47 -1.48 13.33
C ARG A 21 -14.82 -1.74 12.65
N GLN A 22 -14.85 -1.69 11.32
CA GLN A 22 -16.07 -1.80 10.51
C GLN A 22 -16.17 -3.17 9.81
N THR A 23 -15.04 -3.76 9.43
CA THR A 23 -14.94 -5.02 8.72
C THR A 23 -14.06 -6.02 9.51
N PRO A 24 -14.49 -7.27 9.70
CA PRO A 24 -13.71 -8.24 10.42
C PRO A 24 -12.41 -8.58 9.67
N ALA A 25 -11.29 -8.62 10.41
CA ALA A 25 -9.95 -8.87 9.87
C ALA A 25 -9.83 -10.16 9.03
N ALA A 26 -10.61 -11.19 9.36
CA ALA A 26 -10.67 -12.44 8.60
C ALA A 26 -11.28 -12.25 7.20
N LEU A 27 -12.28 -11.37 7.09
CA LEU A 27 -13.01 -11.10 5.84
C LEU A 27 -12.17 -10.22 4.91
N LEU A 28 -11.41 -9.28 5.48
CA LEU A 28 -10.36 -8.55 4.77
C LEU A 28 -9.30 -9.52 4.22
N ALA A 29 -8.82 -10.46 5.03
CA ALA A 29 -7.80 -11.42 4.62
C ALA A 29 -8.28 -12.39 3.52
N SER A 30 -9.52 -12.85 3.57
CA SER A 30 -10.07 -13.72 2.53
C SER A 30 -10.23 -12.99 1.21
N GLU A 31 -10.70 -11.74 1.22
CA GLU A 31 -10.96 -10.98 0.00
C GLU A 31 -9.66 -10.46 -0.64
N CYS A 32 -8.69 -10.03 0.16
CA CYS A 32 -7.36 -9.64 -0.33
C CYS A 32 -6.54 -10.86 -0.82
N GLY A 33 -6.83 -12.06 -0.31
CA GLY A 33 -6.21 -13.31 -0.75
C GLY A 33 -6.87 -13.93 -1.99
N ALA A 34 -8.06 -13.48 -2.36
CA ALA A 34 -8.83 -14.08 -3.45
C ALA A 34 -8.17 -13.84 -4.83
N PRO A 35 -8.18 -14.84 -5.73
CA PRO A 35 -7.68 -14.66 -7.09
C PRO A 35 -8.57 -13.70 -7.89
N GLY A 36 -7.97 -13.00 -8.87
CA GLY A 36 -8.64 -12.02 -9.72
C GLY A 36 -7.64 -11.20 -10.56
N GLY A 37 -8.16 -10.38 -11.46
CA GLY A 37 -7.36 -9.39 -12.18
C GLY A 37 -6.88 -8.27 -11.25
N LEU A 38 -5.84 -7.54 -11.65
CA LEU A 38 -5.28 -6.43 -10.85
C LEU A 38 -6.34 -5.34 -10.60
N LEU A 39 -7.22 -5.11 -11.57
CA LEU A 39 -8.33 -4.16 -11.47
C LEU A 39 -9.40 -4.65 -10.49
N ASP A 40 -9.75 -5.95 -10.53
CA ASP A 40 -10.70 -6.56 -9.59
C ASP A 40 -10.16 -6.52 -8.16
N MET A 41 -8.88 -6.83 -7.97
CA MET A 41 -8.23 -6.76 -6.67
C MET A 41 -8.17 -5.32 -6.13
N ALA A 42 -7.89 -4.34 -6.99
CA ALA A 42 -7.91 -2.93 -6.64
C ALA A 42 -9.33 -2.47 -6.28
N TRP A 43 -10.35 -2.91 -7.02
CA TRP A 43 -11.74 -2.61 -6.73
C TRP A 43 -12.18 -3.19 -5.38
N ARG A 44 -11.83 -4.45 -5.09
CA ARG A 44 -12.09 -5.09 -3.78
C ARG A 44 -11.38 -4.37 -2.63
N HIS A 45 -10.12 -3.97 -2.80
CA HIS A 45 -9.42 -3.18 -1.79
C HIS A 45 -10.09 -1.82 -1.57
N ALA A 46 -10.52 -1.14 -2.64
CA ALA A 46 -11.20 0.14 -2.52
C ALA A 46 -12.56 0.03 -1.83
N SER A 47 -13.31 -1.05 -2.07
CA SER A 47 -14.63 -1.26 -1.47
C SER A 47 -14.57 -1.77 -0.02
N LEU A 48 -13.58 -2.60 0.32
CA LEU A 48 -13.45 -3.23 1.64
C LEU A 48 -12.57 -2.46 2.62
N MET A 49 -11.65 -1.66 2.09
CA MET A 49 -10.73 -0.81 2.86
C MET A 49 -10.77 0.65 2.37
N PRO A 50 -11.94 1.31 2.43
CA PRO A 50 -12.08 2.67 1.94
C PRO A 50 -11.25 3.67 2.75
N ALA A 51 -11.10 3.46 4.07
CA ALA A 51 -10.32 4.36 4.91
C ALA A 51 -8.82 4.22 4.63
N SER A 52 -8.30 2.99 4.48
CA SER A 52 -6.91 2.76 4.08
C SER A 52 -6.59 3.33 2.71
N SER A 53 -7.50 3.14 1.75
CA SER A 53 -7.35 3.65 0.38
C SER A 53 -7.34 5.17 0.35
N ALA A 54 -8.26 5.82 1.08
CA ALA A 54 -8.33 7.27 1.18
C ALA A 54 -7.12 7.86 1.91
N ALA A 55 -6.73 7.27 3.04
CA ALA A 55 -5.58 7.72 3.82
C ALA A 55 -4.28 7.63 3.01
N MET A 56 -4.11 6.57 2.22
CA MET A 56 -2.98 6.45 1.30
C MET A 56 -3.04 7.42 0.14
N ALA A 57 -4.20 7.60 -0.50
CA ALA A 57 -4.33 8.55 -1.60
C ALA A 57 -3.98 9.97 -1.12
N LEU A 58 -4.47 10.34 0.06
CA LEU A 58 -4.11 11.59 0.73
C LEU A 58 -2.62 11.63 1.08
N ALA A 59 -2.04 10.57 1.63
CA ALA A 59 -0.61 10.52 1.93
C ALA A 59 0.26 10.57 0.66
N ALA A 60 -0.16 10.00 -0.46
CA ALA A 60 0.62 9.99 -1.68
C ALA A 60 0.51 11.33 -2.46
N LEU A 61 -0.66 11.98 -2.40
CA LEU A 61 -0.91 13.25 -3.07
C LEU A 61 -0.57 14.47 -2.20
N ALA A 62 -0.46 14.28 -0.87
CA ALA A 62 -0.15 15.36 0.05
C ALA A 62 1.16 16.06 -0.35
N PRO A 63 1.18 17.41 -0.29
CA PRO A 63 2.37 18.17 -0.57
C PRO A 63 3.39 18.08 0.56
N TRP A 64 3.97 16.89 0.76
CA TRP A 64 5.03 16.70 1.76
C TRP A 64 6.20 17.63 1.46
N PRO A 65 6.58 18.50 2.41
CA PRO A 65 7.80 19.29 2.31
C PRO A 65 8.98 18.33 2.52
N VAL A 66 9.52 17.78 1.44
CA VAL A 66 10.73 16.96 1.51
C VAL A 66 11.93 17.91 1.61
N GLY A 67 12.12 18.50 2.80
CA GLY A 67 13.17 19.49 3.05
C GLY A 67 13.03 20.80 2.25
N ARG A 68 14.09 21.60 2.25
CA ARG A 68 14.21 22.96 1.65
C ARG A 68 14.08 23.00 0.11
N THR A 69 13.70 21.88 -0.53
CA THR A 69 13.64 21.69 -1.98
C THR A 69 12.20 21.50 -2.45
N ARG A 70 11.87 22.22 -3.53
CA ARG A 70 10.56 22.27 -4.21
C ARG A 70 9.92 20.88 -4.32
N ALA A 71 8.63 20.80 -3.99
CA ALA A 71 7.85 19.57 -4.11
C ALA A 71 8.04 18.93 -5.50
N PRO A 72 8.21 17.59 -5.59
CA PRO A 72 8.33 16.90 -6.86
C PRO A 72 7.08 17.13 -7.73
N PRO A 73 7.22 17.12 -9.07
CA PRO A 73 6.10 17.34 -9.99
C PRO A 73 4.99 16.31 -9.76
N LEU A 74 3.73 16.74 -9.95
CA LEU A 74 2.53 15.92 -9.73
C LEU A 74 2.61 14.55 -10.42
N GLY A 75 3.14 14.47 -11.64
CA GLY A 75 3.30 13.21 -12.37
C GLY A 75 4.20 12.19 -11.66
N GLN A 76 5.27 12.64 -11.00
CA GLN A 76 6.16 11.74 -10.26
C GLN A 76 5.53 11.29 -8.94
N ARG A 77 4.71 12.13 -8.31
CA ARG A 77 3.89 11.74 -7.16
C ARG A 77 2.84 10.70 -7.53
N LEU A 78 2.18 10.89 -8.68
CA LEU A 78 1.18 9.96 -9.17
C LEU A 78 1.80 8.59 -9.52
N LEU A 79 2.95 8.57 -10.21
CA LEU A 79 3.69 7.34 -10.48
C LEU A 79 4.09 6.61 -9.19
N CYS A 80 4.54 7.36 -8.17
CA CYS A 80 4.88 6.83 -6.86
C CYS A 80 3.65 6.26 -6.13
N ALA A 81 2.52 6.97 -6.20
CA ALA A 81 1.25 6.53 -5.62
C ALA A 81 0.77 5.22 -6.27
N LEU A 82 0.83 5.15 -7.61
CA LEU A 82 0.43 3.98 -8.38
C LEU A 82 1.33 2.78 -8.09
N SER A 83 2.66 2.98 -8.05
CA SER A 83 3.59 1.89 -7.77
C SER A 83 3.43 1.35 -6.34
N MET A 84 3.17 2.22 -5.35
CA MET A 84 2.82 1.80 -3.99
C MET A 84 1.49 1.04 -3.94
N ALA A 85 0.44 1.54 -4.62
CA ALA A 85 -0.86 0.90 -4.62
C ALA A 85 -0.79 -0.51 -5.25
N ILE A 86 -0.09 -0.64 -6.37
CA ILE A 86 0.16 -1.95 -7.00
C ILE A 86 0.95 -2.86 -6.06
N GLY A 87 2.03 -2.34 -5.46
CA GLY A 87 2.85 -3.07 -4.50
C GLY A 87 2.04 -3.56 -3.30
N MET A 88 1.15 -2.73 -2.77
CA MET A 88 0.26 -3.08 -1.67
C MET A 88 -0.69 -4.21 -2.06
N VAL A 89 -1.42 -4.09 -3.17
CA VAL A 89 -2.42 -5.08 -3.58
C VAL A 89 -1.77 -6.44 -3.83
N LEU A 90 -0.65 -6.45 -4.56
CA LEU A 90 0.11 -7.68 -4.82
C LEU A 90 0.73 -8.23 -3.53
N GLY A 91 1.27 -7.34 -2.69
CA GLY A 91 1.85 -7.66 -1.40
C GLY A 91 0.84 -8.30 -0.44
N ALA A 92 -0.37 -7.75 -0.34
CA ALA A 92 -1.46 -8.28 0.47
C ALA A 92 -1.79 -9.73 0.06
N ARG A 93 -1.98 -9.96 -1.24
CA ARG A 93 -2.29 -11.29 -1.78
C ARG A 93 -1.17 -12.29 -1.49
N LEU A 94 0.07 -11.93 -1.82
CA LEU A 94 1.23 -12.79 -1.58
C LEU A 94 1.44 -13.05 -0.09
N GLY A 95 1.22 -12.04 0.75
CA GLY A 95 1.31 -12.13 2.20
C GLY A 95 0.28 -13.06 2.82
N VAL A 96 -0.98 -13.00 2.36
CA VAL A 96 -2.03 -13.95 2.77
C VAL A 96 -1.67 -15.36 2.31
N ALA A 97 -1.27 -15.54 1.05
CA ALA A 97 -0.88 -16.85 0.53
C ALA A 97 0.29 -17.46 1.31
N ALA A 98 1.32 -16.66 1.61
CA ALA A 98 2.46 -17.07 2.42
C ALA A 98 2.07 -17.43 3.86
N ALA A 99 1.19 -16.64 4.50
CA ALA A 99 0.71 -16.95 5.84
C ALA A 99 -0.11 -18.24 5.89
N LEU A 100 -0.93 -18.52 4.87
CA LEU A 100 -1.65 -19.79 4.76
C LEU A 100 -0.69 -20.97 4.59
N MET A 101 0.35 -20.83 3.78
CA MET A 101 1.39 -21.87 3.62
C MET A 101 2.16 -22.14 4.93
N LEU A 102 2.37 -21.11 5.74
CA LEU A 102 3.08 -21.18 7.02
C LEU A 102 2.16 -21.48 8.21
N ASN A 103 0.86 -21.73 7.97
CA ASN A 103 -0.16 -21.94 9.00
C ASN A 103 -0.21 -20.82 10.05
N ALA A 104 0.09 -19.58 9.63
CA ALA A 104 0.12 -18.38 10.44
C ALA A 104 -1.18 -17.56 10.29
N ALA A 105 -1.34 -16.53 11.13
CA ALA A 105 -2.49 -15.64 11.05
C ALA A 105 -2.53 -14.90 9.70
N PRO A 106 -3.58 -15.06 8.87
CA PRO A 106 -3.62 -14.54 7.51
C PRO A 106 -3.65 -13.00 7.46
N PHE A 107 -4.22 -12.36 8.49
CA PHE A 107 -4.20 -10.90 8.64
C PHE A 107 -2.78 -10.35 8.86
N ALA A 108 -1.96 -11.04 9.67
CA ALA A 108 -0.57 -10.63 9.89
C ALA A 108 0.25 -10.78 8.60
N GLY A 109 0.04 -11.89 7.86
CA GLY A 109 0.61 -12.10 6.53
C GLY A 109 0.25 -10.99 5.55
N MET A 110 -1.03 -10.62 5.48
CA MET A 110 -1.50 -9.52 4.65
C MET A 110 -0.82 -8.20 4.99
N ALA A 111 -0.80 -7.80 6.27
CA ALA A 111 -0.23 -6.53 6.71
C ALA A 111 1.28 -6.44 6.40
N LEU A 112 2.02 -7.52 6.67
CA LEU A 112 3.45 -7.60 6.33
C LEU A 112 3.68 -7.59 4.82
N GLY A 113 2.84 -8.30 4.07
CA GLY A 113 2.86 -8.33 2.62
C GLY A 113 2.63 -6.95 2.02
N MET A 114 1.65 -6.19 2.52
CA MET A 114 1.40 -4.81 2.11
C MET A 114 2.60 -3.90 2.38
N ALA A 115 3.21 -4.01 3.57
CA ALA A 115 4.38 -3.23 3.93
C ALA A 115 5.58 -3.51 3.00
N ALA A 116 5.86 -4.81 2.77
CA ALA A 116 6.93 -5.26 1.89
C ALA A 116 6.67 -4.87 0.43
N GLY A 117 5.44 -5.04 -0.05
CA GLY A 117 5.03 -4.69 -1.39
C GLY A 117 5.17 -3.19 -1.69
N MET A 118 4.82 -2.33 -0.73
CA MET A 118 5.07 -0.88 -0.85
C MET A 118 6.56 -0.54 -0.91
N ALA A 119 7.41 -1.22 -0.13
CA ALA A 119 8.85 -1.02 -0.17
C ALA A 119 9.44 -1.39 -1.54
N VAL A 120 8.99 -2.51 -2.13
CA VAL A 120 9.39 -2.95 -3.48
C VAL A 120 8.86 -1.99 -4.55
N GLY A 121 7.61 -1.54 -4.44
CA GLY A 121 7.00 -0.57 -5.38
C GLY A 121 7.71 0.78 -5.42
N LEU A 122 8.45 1.14 -4.38
CA LEU A 122 9.28 2.35 -4.32
C LEU A 122 10.65 2.21 -5.00
N ALA A 123 11.18 0.98 -5.10
CA ALA A 123 12.50 0.73 -5.70
C ALA A 123 12.65 1.28 -7.14
N PRO A 124 11.70 1.09 -8.08
CA PRO A 124 11.83 1.64 -9.44
C PRO A 124 11.75 3.18 -9.47
N VAL A 125 10.97 3.80 -8.58
CA VAL A 125 10.88 5.26 -8.47
C VAL A 125 12.21 5.84 -7.95
N LEU A 126 12.87 5.15 -7.03
CA LEU A 126 14.22 5.45 -6.55
C LEU A 126 15.23 5.39 -7.69
N ALA A 127 15.23 4.31 -8.47
CA ALA A 127 16.15 4.13 -9.60
C ALA A 127 16.01 5.27 -10.64
N ILE A 128 14.79 5.63 -11.00
CA ILE A 128 14.50 6.74 -11.94
C ILE A 128 14.95 8.09 -11.35
N SER A 129 14.80 8.29 -10.05
CA SER A 129 15.18 9.56 -9.39
C SER A 129 16.68 9.76 -9.25
N VAL A 130 17.46 8.67 -9.11
CA VAL A 130 18.93 8.70 -9.06
C VAL A 130 19.50 8.91 -10.45
N GLY A 131 18.94 8.28 -11.49
CA GLY A 131 19.39 8.45 -12.87
C GLY A 131 19.08 9.82 -13.52
N ARG A 132 18.29 10.68 -12.86
CA ARG A 132 17.99 12.06 -13.31
C ARG A 132 18.76 13.15 -12.53
N ARG A 133 19.60 12.77 -11.55
CA ARG A 133 20.52 13.68 -10.85
C ARG A 133 21.90 13.62 -11.49
#